data_AF-A0A956GRE4-F1
#
_entry.id   AF-A0A956GRE4-F1
#
_cell.length_a   1.000
_cell.length_b   1.000
_cell.length_c   1.000
_cell.angle_alpha   90.00
_cell.angle_beta   90.00
_cell.angle_gamma   90.00
#
_symmetry.space_group_name_H-M   'P 1'
#
loop_
_entity.id
_entity.type
_entity.pdbx_description
1 polymer ?
#
loop_
_entity_poly.entity_id
_entity_poly.type
_entity_poly.pdbx_seq_one_letter_code
_entity_poly.pdbx_strand_id
1 'polypeptide(L)' 'MGVFVGAGGGYGVLNNPSGALLEARVGYYPFKTHAAGKVRRLNVALDYRAYFANQGYGTVSHIALSLGYDRF' A
#
# COMPACT_ATOMS: atom_id res chain seq x y z
N MET A 1 15.75 -13.18 0.50
CA MET A 1 14.90 -11.98 0.70
C MET A 1 14.37 -11.54 -0.66
N GLY A 2 13.12 -11.08 -0.74
CA GLY A 2 12.50 -10.69 -2.01
C GLY A 2 11.89 -9.30 -1.91
N VAL A 3 11.97 -8.53 -2.99
CA VAL A 3 11.29 -7.24 -3.18
C VAL A 3 9.96 -7.50 -3.87
N PHE A 4 8.95 -6.70 -3.56
CA PHE A 4 7.67 -6.71 -4.24
C PHE A 4 7.25 -5.29 -4.59
N VAL A 5 6.48 -5.18 -5.67
CA VAL A 5 5.83 -3.95 -6.10
C VAL A 5 4.36 -4.23 -6.33
N GLY A 6 3.53 -3.24 -6.07
CA GLY A 6 2.10 -3.28 -6.33
C GLY A 6 1.63 -1.91 -6.79
N ALA A 7 0.65 -1.89 -7.65
CA ALA A 7 -0.07 -0.69 -8.02
C ALA A 7 -1.56 -1.00 -8.09
N GLY A 8 -2.38 -0.02 -7.76
CA GLY A 8 -3.83 -0.15 -7.74
C GLY A 8 -4.51 1.18 -7.97
N GLY A 9 -5.78 1.10 -8.34
CA GLY A 9 -6.65 2.25 -8.44
C GLY A 9 -7.97 1.95 -7.74
N GLY A 10 -8.66 3.00 -7.30
CA GLY A 10 -9.93 2.87 -6.63
C GLY A 10 -10.60 4.20 -6.37
N TYR A 11 -11.50 4.21 -5.38
CA TYR A 11 -12.20 5.41 -4.94
C TYR A 11 -11.93 5.61 -3.45
N GLY A 12 -11.32 6.74 -3.10
CA GLY A 12 -11.03 7.11 -1.72
C GLY A 12 -12.13 7.98 -1.14
N VAL A 13 -12.76 7.52 -0.06
CA VAL A 13 -13.70 8.33 0.72
C VAL A 13 -12.92 9.05 1.81
N LEU A 14 -12.70 10.34 1.62
CA LEU A 14 -12.10 11.27 2.59
C LEU A 14 -13.15 12.32 2.94
N ASN A 15 -13.24 12.73 4.22
CA ASN A 15 -14.21 13.75 4.66
C ASN A 15 -14.21 15.01 3.78
N ASN A 16 -13.04 15.41 3.27
CA ASN A 16 -12.86 16.38 2.18
C ASN A 16 -11.37 16.34 1.74
N PRO A 17 -10.98 16.05 0.49
CA PRO A 17 -11.79 15.67 -0.68
C PRO A 17 -11.85 14.16 -0.96
N SER A 18 -13.04 13.61 -1.20
CA SER A 18 -13.23 12.25 -1.74
C SER A 18 -13.04 12.23 -3.27
N GLY A 19 -12.57 11.12 -3.82
CA GLY A 19 -12.37 11.03 -5.27
C GLY A 19 -11.67 9.77 -5.74
N ALA A 20 -11.31 9.76 -7.03
CA ALA A 20 -10.49 8.70 -7.59
C ALA A 20 -9.15 8.63 -6.85
N LEU A 21 -8.64 7.42 -6.66
CA LEU A 21 -7.41 7.15 -5.96
C LEU A 21 -6.51 6.28 -6.83
N LEU A 22 -5.22 6.63 -6.85
CA LEU A 22 -4.15 5.74 -7.28
C LEU A 22 -3.27 5.38 -6.09
N GLU A 23 -2.84 4.13 -6.04
CA GLU A 23 -1.94 3.59 -5.03
C GLU A 23 -0.75 2.91 -5.73
N ALA A 24 0.44 3.17 -5.21
CA ALA A 24 1.65 2.46 -5.56
C ALA A 24 2.33 2.00 -4.26
N ARG A 25 2.85 0.78 -4.27
CA ARG A 25 3.46 0.12 -3.13
C ARG A 25 4.77 -0.52 -3.58
N VAL A 26 5.82 -0.32 -2.80
CA VAL A 26 7.09 -1.04 -2.94
C VAL A 26 7.50 -1.54 -1.57
N GLY A 27 7.95 -2.78 -1.49
CA GLY A 27 8.36 -3.34 -0.21
C GLY A 27 9.28 -4.52 -0.36
N TYR A 28 9.74 -5.03 0.77
CA TYR A 28 10.59 -6.19 0.82
C TYR A 28 10.27 -7.05 2.04
N TYR A 29 10.69 -8.32 1.96
CA TYR A 29 10.51 -9.28 3.04
C TYR A 29 11.84 -9.52 3.78
N PRO A 30 12.10 -8.80 4.90
CA PRO A 30 13.31 -9.03 5.69
C PRO A 30 13.35 -10.44 6.30
N PHE A 31 12.20 -10.97 6.69
CA PHE A 31 12.10 -12.29 7.31
C PHE A 31 11.09 -13.17 6.57
N LYS A 32 11.47 -14.43 6.40
CA LYS A 32 10.63 -15.49 5.86
C LYS A 32 10.82 -16.74 6.70
N THR A 33 9.73 -17.24 7.28
CA THR A 33 9.74 -18.47 8.07
C THR A 33 8.78 -19.47 7.45
N HIS A 34 9.20 -20.73 7.44
CA HIS A 34 8.43 -21.87 6.95
C HIS A 34 8.01 -22.73 8.15
N ALA A 35 6.70 -22.98 8.30
CA ALA A 35 6.19 -23.92 9.31
C ALA A 35 4.98 -24.68 8.76
N ALA A 36 5.03 -26.01 8.83
CA ALA A 36 3.93 -26.93 8.50
C ALA A 36 3.21 -26.62 7.16
N GLY A 37 3.97 -26.41 6.08
CA GLY A 37 3.41 -26.13 4.74
C GLY A 37 2.94 -24.69 4.51
N LYS A 38 3.03 -23.82 5.52
CA LYS A 38 2.67 -22.41 5.42
C LYS A 38 3.91 -21.52 5.43
N VAL A 39 3.86 -20.45 4.63
CA VAL A 39 4.92 -19.44 4.55
C VAL A 39 4.45 -18.19 5.29
N ARG A 40 5.19 -17.77 6.32
CA ARG A 40 5.03 -16.47 6.96
C ARG A 40 6.14 -15.55 6.49
N ARG A 41 5.77 -14.36 6.05
CA ARG A 41 6.72 -13.31 5.67
C ARG A 41 6.36 -12.03 6.41
N LEU A 42 7.35 -11.42 7.05
CA LEU A 42 7.23 -10.04 7.50
C LEU A 42 7.45 -9.16 6.27
N ASN A 43 6.52 -8.26 5.98
CA ASN A 43 6.66 -7.26 4.93
C ASN A 43 6.95 -5.89 5.56
N VAL A 44 7.87 -5.17 4.93
CA VAL A 44 8.14 -3.74 5.16
C VAL A 44 7.90 -3.05 3.83
N ALA A 45 7.01 -2.07 3.78
CA ALA A 45 6.64 -1.39 2.54
C ALA A 45 6.52 0.12 2.70
N LEU A 46 6.72 0.80 1.58
CA LEU A 46 6.41 2.20 1.38
C LEU A 46 5.18 2.26 0.45
N ASP A 47 4.16 2.96 0.93
CA ASP A 47 2.88 3.14 0.26
C ASP A 47 2.73 4.59 -0.16
N TYR A 48 2.52 4.82 -1.45
CA TYR A 48 2.16 6.10 -2.02
C TYR A 48 0.70 6.06 -2.47
N ARG A 49 -0.10 7.03 -2.04
CA ARG A 49 -1.48 7.21 -2.47
C ARG A 49 -1.68 8.62 -3.00
N ALA A 50 -2.32 8.74 -4.15
CA ALA A 50 -2.72 10.01 -4.74
C ALA A 50 -4.25 10.05 -4.87
N TYR A 51 -4.88 11.02 -4.21
CA TYR A 51 -6.31 11.29 -4.26
C TYR A 51 -6.57 12.43 -5.22
N PHE A 52 -7.33 12.15 -6.27
CA PHE A 52 -7.75 13.13 -7.27
C PHE A 52 -9.07 13.74 -6.81
N ALA A 53 -8.97 14.87 -6.09
CA ALA A 53 -10.12 15.63 -5.67
C ALA A 53 -10.82 16.28 -6.86
N ASN A 54 -12.15 16.44 -6.78
CA ASN A 54 -12.90 17.25 -7.75
C ASN A 54 -12.38 18.70 -7.78
N GLN A 55 -12.63 19.38 -8.91
CA GLN A 55 -12.01 20.56 -9.54
C GLN A 55 -11.48 21.75 -8.68
N GLY A 56 -11.64 21.77 -7.36
CA GLY A 56 -11.21 22.87 -6.48
C GLY A 56 -9.97 22.61 -5.61
N TYR A 57 -9.55 21.35 -5.36
CA TYR A 57 -8.55 21.04 -4.33
C TYR A 57 -7.23 20.42 -4.85
N GLY A 58 -7.15 20.06 -6.13
CA GLY A 58 -5.95 19.41 -6.70
C GLY A 58 -5.72 17.97 -6.21
N THR A 59 -4.53 17.42 -6.47
CA THR A 59 -4.17 16.06 -6.04
C THR A 59 -3.61 16.08 -4.62
N VAL A 60 -4.22 15.32 -3.71
CA VAL A 60 -3.67 15.11 -2.35
C VAL A 60 -2.84 13.84 -2.37
N SER A 61 -1.55 13.93 -2.04
CA SER A 61 -0.66 12.77 -1.96
C SER A 61 -0.32 12.39 -0.52
N HIS A 62 -0.33 11.10 -0.22
CA HIS A 62 0.04 10.54 1.08
C HIS A 62 1.12 9.47 0.90
N ILE A 63 2.16 9.54 1.73
CA ILE A 63 3.20 8.52 1.84
C ILE A 63 3.11 7.89 3.23
N ALA A 64 3.02 6.56 3.29
CA ALA A 64 3.01 5.80 4.53
C ALA A 64 4.08 4.71 4.51
N LEU A 65 4.65 4.43 5.68
CA LEU A 65 5.47 3.26 5.91
C LEU A 65 4.61 2.19 6.59
N SER A 66 4.57 0.99 6.01
CA SER A 66 3.76 -0.12 6.51
C SER A 66 4.63 -1.31 6.91
N LEU A 67 4.23 -1.92 8.03
CA LEU A 67 4.79 -3.16 8.54
C LEU A 67 3.64 -4.15 8.70
N GLY A 68 3.79 -5.35 8.17
CA GLY A 68 2.73 -6.35 8.20
C GLY A 68 3.23 -7.77 8.02
N TYR A 69 2.32 -8.72 8.18
CA TYR A 69 2.56 -10.13 7.87
C TYR A 69 1.59 -10.58 6.79
N ASP A 70 2.07 -11.40 5.87
CA ASP A 70 1.18 -12.03 4.90
C ASP A 70 0.18 -12.95 5.63
N ARG A 71 -1.08 -12.92 5.17
CA ARG A 71 -2.14 -13.81 5.66
C ARG A 71 -1.87 -15.26 5.23
N PHE A 72 -2.31 -16.21 6.05
CA PHE A 72 -2.29 -17.66 5.75
C PHE A 72 -3.29 -18.07 4.69
#